data_AF-A0A383AMD0-F1
#
_entry.id   AF-A0A383AMD0-F1
#
_cell.length_a   1.000
_cell.length_b   1.000
_cell.length_c   1.000
_cell.angle_alpha   90.00
_cell.angle_beta   90.00
_cell.angle_gamma   90.00
#
_symmetry.space_group_name_H-M   'P 1'
#
loop_
_entity.id
_entity.type
_entity.pdbx_description
1 polymer ?
#
loop_
_entity_poly.entity_id
_entity_poly.type
_entity_poly.pdbx_seq_one_letter_code
_entity_poly.pdbx_strand_id
1 'polypeptide(L)'
;LDLGHYERFTNISAKQSDNITTGKIYSDIIKKERKGNYLGKTVQVIPHVTDRIKEFIKCDIKKEDFVICEVGGTVGDIESLPFLEAIRQFSNDIGKNKTLFIHLTLVPFMKSSDEIKTKPTQHSVKELRSIGIQPDIVICRSQQSIQIEQRKKISLFCNVPIENVIETVDVRTIYEAPISFYNEKLDKQVLKYFKLKPKKKVNLLPWKKITNIVLRTKKEVNIAIIGKYVNLKDAYKSLDEALIHGGINN
;
A
#
# COMPACT_ATOMS: atom_id res chain seq x y z
N LEU A 1 -11.94 5.88 4.50
CA LEU A 1 -12.03 5.04 3.28
C LEU A 1 -11.02 3.90 3.38
N ASP A 2 -9.73 4.22 3.47
CA ASP A 2 -8.63 3.24 3.44
C ASP A 2 -8.47 2.43 4.72
N LEU A 3 -8.60 3.05 5.91
CA LEU A 3 -8.63 2.32 7.18
C LEU A 3 -9.69 1.21 7.18
N GLY A 4 -10.85 1.45 6.55
CA GLY A 4 -11.88 0.43 6.43
C GLY A 4 -11.43 -0.78 5.58
N HIS A 5 -10.55 -0.59 4.59
CA HIS A 5 -9.94 -1.70 3.87
C HIS A 5 -9.00 -2.50 4.79
N TYR A 6 -8.17 -1.82 5.58
CA TYR A 6 -7.30 -2.50 6.54
C TYR A 6 -8.08 -3.30 7.56
N GLU A 7 -9.13 -2.73 8.15
CA GLU A 7 -10.00 -3.43 9.09
C GLU A 7 -10.66 -4.65 8.45
N ARG A 8 -11.21 -4.51 7.24
CA ARG A 8 -11.89 -5.62 6.54
C ARG A 8 -10.95 -6.78 6.19
N PHE A 9 -9.71 -6.49 5.80
CA PHE A 9 -8.78 -7.53 5.35
C PHE A 9 -7.93 -8.13 6.48
N THR A 10 -7.67 -7.36 7.55
CA THR A 10 -6.85 -7.83 8.68
C THR A 10 -7.69 -8.28 9.87
N ASN A 11 -8.97 -7.90 9.93
CA ASN A 11 -9.86 -8.09 11.07
C ASN A 11 -9.31 -7.45 12.37
N ILE A 12 -8.53 -6.38 12.24
CA ILE A 12 -7.98 -5.58 13.34
C ILE A 12 -8.66 -4.21 13.29
N SER A 13 -9.24 -3.77 14.40
CA SER A 13 -9.84 -2.44 14.50
C SER A 13 -8.77 -1.35 14.45
N ALA A 14 -9.00 -0.36 13.59
CA ALA A 14 -8.12 0.79 13.46
C ALA A 14 -8.29 1.75 14.65
N LYS A 15 -7.21 2.42 15.01
CA LYS A 15 -7.15 3.45 16.05
C LYS A 15 -7.05 4.83 15.41
N GLN A 16 -7.36 5.87 16.18
CA GLN A 16 -7.12 7.25 15.76
C GLN A 16 -5.62 7.52 15.46
N SER A 17 -4.73 6.74 16.06
CA SER A 17 -3.29 6.78 15.83
C SER A 17 -2.81 6.02 14.60
N ASP A 18 -3.68 5.34 13.85
CA ASP A 18 -3.29 4.59 12.63
C ASP A 18 -3.30 5.46 11.36
N ASN A 19 -3.70 6.73 11.48
CA ASN A 19 -3.68 7.68 10.38
C ASN A 19 -3.07 9.02 10.79
N ILE A 20 -2.23 9.56 9.90
CA ILE A 20 -1.63 10.88 10.05
C ILE A 20 -1.73 11.65 8.75
N THR A 21 -1.91 12.96 8.86
CA THR A 21 -1.98 13.87 7.71
C THR A 21 -0.97 14.98 7.86
N THR A 22 -0.57 15.57 6.74
CA THR A 22 0.28 16.76 6.70
C THR A 22 -0.27 17.86 7.61
N GLY A 23 -1.57 18.13 7.55
CA GLY A 23 -2.21 19.14 8.42
C GLY A 23 -2.00 18.87 9.91
N LYS A 24 -2.14 17.61 10.36
CA LYS A 24 -1.91 17.23 11.77
C LYS A 24 -0.44 17.39 12.16
N ILE A 25 0.49 16.96 11.30
CA ILE A 25 1.93 17.06 11.53
C ILE A 25 2.36 18.52 11.70
N TYR A 26 2.01 19.38 10.75
CA TYR A 26 2.38 20.79 10.79
C TYR A 26 1.69 21.52 11.96
N SER A 27 0.42 21.22 12.25
CA SER A 27 -0.27 21.79 13.42
C SER A 27 0.43 21.44 14.74
N ASP A 28 0.84 20.19 14.93
CA ASP A 28 1.55 19.74 16.12
C ASP A 28 2.91 20.46 16.26
N ILE A 29 3.63 20.60 15.16
CA ILE A 29 4.95 21.26 15.15
C ILE A 29 4.82 22.74 15.47
N ILE A 30 3.88 23.46 14.86
CA ILE A 30 3.63 24.88 15.13
C ILE A 30 3.20 25.09 16.59
N LYS A 31 2.37 24.18 17.14
CA LYS A 31 1.99 24.24 18.56
C LYS A 31 3.17 24.03 19.50
N LYS A 32 4.08 23.10 19.19
CA LYS A 32 5.32 22.87 19.97
C LYS A 32 6.25 24.09 19.89
N GLU A 33 6.36 24.70 18.72
CA GLU A 33 7.16 25.90 18.49
C GLU A 33 6.67 27.07 19.35
N ARG A 34 5.37 27.40 19.28
CA ARG A 34 4.77 28.50 20.06
C ARG A 34 4.84 28.31 21.58
N LYS A 35 5.03 27.07 22.06
CA LYS A 35 5.23 26.75 23.48
C LYS A 35 6.69 26.86 23.92
N GLY A 36 7.62 27.14 23.00
CA GLY A 36 9.05 27.24 23.29
C GLY A 36 9.77 25.88 23.33
N ASN A 37 9.14 24.78 22.89
CA ASN A 37 9.72 23.44 23.00
C ASN A 37 10.99 23.26 22.15
N TYR A 38 11.23 24.12 21.15
CA TYR A 38 12.45 24.11 20.33
C TYR A 38 13.53 25.07 20.83
N LEU A 39 13.39 25.63 22.04
CA LEU A 39 14.40 26.48 22.70
C LEU A 39 14.83 27.69 21.85
N GLY A 40 13.90 28.27 21.09
CA GLY A 40 14.16 29.40 20.19
C GLY A 40 14.95 29.05 18.91
N LYS A 41 15.21 27.77 18.65
CA LYS A 41 15.86 27.34 17.40
C LYS A 41 14.86 27.33 16.23
N THR A 42 15.38 27.55 15.02
CA THR A 42 14.58 27.52 13.80
C THR A 42 13.99 26.15 13.53
N VAL A 43 12.67 26.10 13.36
CA VAL A 43 11.96 24.89 12.93
C VAL A 43 12.12 24.70 11.42
N GLN A 44 12.43 23.49 11.01
CA GLN A 44 12.75 23.09 9.64
C GLN A 44 12.03 21.78 9.29
N VAL A 45 11.85 21.48 7.99
CA VAL A 45 11.26 20.22 7.53
C VAL A 45 12.09 19.02 8.02
N ILE A 46 13.41 19.07 7.80
CA ILE A 46 14.36 18.13 8.38
C ILE A 46 15.09 18.87 9.51
N PRO A 47 15.12 18.35 10.75
CA PRO A 47 14.59 17.06 11.17
C PRO A 47 13.15 17.10 11.70
N HIS A 48 12.56 18.26 11.98
CA HIS A 48 11.36 18.36 12.83
C HIS A 48 10.09 17.70 12.24
N VAL A 49 9.83 17.86 10.93
CA VAL A 49 8.70 17.20 10.25
C VAL A 49 8.98 15.70 10.11
N THR A 50 10.18 15.35 9.66
CA THR A 50 10.57 13.95 9.46
C THR A 50 10.58 13.16 10.77
N ASP A 51 11.05 13.76 11.86
CA ASP A 51 11.05 13.15 13.19
C ASP A 51 9.63 12.95 13.70
N ARG A 52 8.72 13.90 13.49
CA ARG A 52 7.31 13.74 13.87
C ARG A 52 6.63 12.58 13.12
N ILE A 53 7.01 12.35 11.85
CA ILE A 53 6.56 11.21 11.05
C ILE A 53 7.19 9.91 11.57
N LYS A 54 8.49 9.90 11.88
CA LYS A 54 9.16 8.74 12.49
C LYS A 54 8.56 8.37 13.85
N GLU A 55 8.22 9.37 14.68
CA GLU A 55 7.50 9.17 15.95
C GLU A 55 6.15 8.51 15.72
N PHE A 56 5.42 8.92 14.69
CA PHE A 56 4.15 8.29 14.32
C PHE A 56 4.33 6.82 13.93
N ILE A 57 5.33 6.50 13.11
CA ILE A 57 5.62 5.11 12.70
C ILE A 57 5.93 4.22 13.91
N LYS A 58 6.57 4.75 14.96
CA LYS A 58 6.88 4.00 16.20
C LYS A 58 5.74 3.96 17.21
N CYS A 59 4.68 4.75 17.00
CA CYS A 59 3.63 4.97 17.98
C CYS A 59 2.77 3.71 18.14
N ASP A 60 2.32 3.45 19.36
CA ASP A 60 1.35 2.40 19.69
C ASP A 60 1.71 0.96 19.28
N ILE A 61 2.98 0.70 18.94
CA ILE A 61 3.51 -0.65 18.71
C ILE A 61 3.66 -1.36 20.06
N LYS A 62 3.04 -2.53 20.19
CA LYS A 62 3.12 -3.38 21.40
C LYS A 62 3.64 -4.78 21.08
N LYS A 63 2.93 -5.54 20.25
CA LYS A 63 3.17 -6.97 20.02
C LYS A 63 3.03 -7.36 18.55
N GLU A 64 2.94 -6.39 17.67
CA GLU A 64 2.80 -6.56 16.23
C GLU A 64 4.12 -7.10 15.64
N ASP A 65 4.03 -8.16 14.83
CA ASP A 65 5.19 -8.70 14.12
C ASP A 65 5.60 -7.80 12.92
N PHE A 66 4.61 -7.15 12.30
CA PHE A 66 4.78 -6.28 11.14
C PHE A 66 3.93 -5.02 11.29
N VAL A 67 4.48 -3.89 10.85
CA VAL A 67 3.74 -2.64 10.64
C VAL A 67 3.76 -2.34 9.15
N ILE A 68 2.58 -2.27 8.54
CA ILE A 68 2.42 -1.86 7.14
C ILE A 68 2.16 -0.36 7.14
N CYS A 69 3.11 0.42 6.63
CA CYS A 69 2.96 1.86 6.49
C CYS A 69 2.71 2.19 5.01
N GLU A 70 1.49 2.59 4.69
CA GLU A 70 1.18 3.17 3.38
C GLU A 70 1.55 4.65 3.36
N VAL A 71 2.27 5.07 2.33
CA VAL A 71 2.50 6.49 2.05
C VAL A 71 1.60 6.88 0.90
N GLY A 72 0.60 7.72 1.18
CA GLY A 72 -0.28 8.27 0.16
C GLY A 72 0.44 9.25 -0.76
N GLY A 73 -0.20 9.55 -1.90
CA GLY A 73 0.37 10.38 -2.97
C GLY A 73 1.21 9.58 -3.97
N THR A 74 1.82 10.26 -4.93
CA THR A 74 2.71 9.61 -5.91
C THR A 74 4.15 9.98 -5.63
N VAL A 75 5.07 9.03 -5.88
CA VAL A 75 6.51 9.33 -5.85
C VAL A 75 6.84 10.31 -6.96
N GLY A 76 7.46 11.44 -6.59
CA GLY A 76 7.74 12.58 -7.47
C GLY A 76 6.89 13.80 -7.12
N ASP A 77 5.80 13.63 -6.37
CA ASP A 77 4.99 14.76 -5.91
C ASP A 77 5.64 15.46 -4.71
N ILE A 78 5.54 16.80 -4.70
CA ILE A 78 6.14 17.66 -3.65
C ILE A 78 5.56 17.32 -2.27
N GLU A 79 4.26 16.98 -2.20
CA GLU A 79 3.57 16.64 -0.96
C GLU A 79 4.10 15.38 -0.27
N SER A 80 4.63 14.43 -1.05
CA SER A 80 5.14 13.15 -0.57
C SER A 80 6.57 13.24 -0.02
N LEU A 81 7.33 14.28 -0.39
CA LEU A 81 8.76 14.40 -0.08
C LEU A 81 9.08 14.26 1.43
N PRO A 82 8.38 14.92 2.36
CA PRO A 82 8.66 14.76 3.79
C PRO A 82 8.41 13.33 4.30
N PHE A 83 7.41 12.64 3.75
CA PHE A 83 7.10 11.25 4.12
C PHE A 83 8.16 10.29 3.60
N LEU A 84 8.57 10.45 2.33
CA LEU A 84 9.60 9.61 1.73
C LEU A 84 10.96 9.81 2.43
N GLU A 85 11.33 11.05 2.75
CA GLU A 85 12.54 11.30 3.54
C GLU A 85 12.45 10.70 4.96
N ALA A 86 11.28 10.79 5.60
CA ALA A 86 11.08 10.21 6.93
C ALA A 86 11.21 8.68 6.94
N ILE A 87 10.61 7.96 5.98
CA ILE A 87 10.72 6.49 5.92
C ILE A 87 12.15 6.05 5.54
N ARG A 88 12.86 6.85 4.73
CA ARG A 88 14.27 6.61 4.40
C ARG A 88 15.16 6.75 5.64
N GLN A 89 15.01 7.84 6.39
CA GLN A 89 15.71 8.02 7.66
C GLN A 89 15.33 6.93 8.67
N PHE A 90 14.04 6.58 8.76
CA PHE A 90 13.56 5.52 9.63
C PHE A 90 14.25 4.18 9.34
N SER A 91 14.37 3.81 8.07
CA SER A 91 15.08 2.61 7.64
C SER A 91 16.57 2.63 8.01
N ASN A 92 17.22 3.79 7.95
CA ASN A 92 18.59 3.94 8.43
C ASN A 92 18.68 3.77 9.96
N ASP A 93 17.73 4.35 10.71
CA ASP A 93 17.71 4.31 12.18
C ASP A 93 17.50 2.89 12.73
N ILE A 94 16.57 2.12 12.15
CA ILE A 94 16.23 0.77 12.65
C ILE A 94 16.97 -0.37 11.93
N GLY A 95 17.58 -0.07 10.78
CA GLY A 95 18.35 -0.99 9.96
C GLY A 95 17.55 -1.60 8.81
N LYS A 96 18.21 -1.73 7.65
CA LYS A 96 17.62 -2.27 6.41
C LYS A 96 17.04 -3.67 6.56
N ASN A 97 17.62 -4.51 7.42
CA ASN A 97 17.10 -5.85 7.69
C ASN A 97 15.76 -5.87 8.44
N LYS A 98 15.29 -4.73 8.94
CA LYS A 98 14.01 -4.55 9.63
C LYS A 98 13.02 -3.66 8.87
N THR A 99 13.36 -3.23 7.66
CA THR A 99 12.48 -2.43 6.79
C THR A 99 12.44 -2.98 5.38
N LEU A 100 11.25 -3.19 4.84
CA LEU A 100 11.05 -3.61 3.46
C LEU A 100 10.31 -2.51 2.70
N PHE A 101 10.87 -2.05 1.59
CA PHE A 101 10.21 -1.12 0.67
C PHE A 101 9.53 -1.88 -0.47
N ILE A 102 8.19 -1.76 -0.52
CA ILE A 102 7.37 -2.28 -1.62
C ILE A 102 6.89 -1.08 -2.44
N HIS A 103 7.27 -1.01 -3.71
CA HIS A 103 6.89 0.08 -4.61
C HIS A 103 5.83 -0.38 -5.61
N LEU A 104 4.65 0.24 -5.58
CA LEU A 104 3.56 -0.03 -6.51
C LEU A 104 3.70 0.86 -7.75
N THR A 105 3.70 0.24 -8.93
CA THR A 105 3.77 0.94 -10.22
C THR A 105 2.65 0.50 -11.15
N LEU A 106 2.35 1.34 -12.14
CA LEU A 106 1.46 0.99 -13.25
C LEU A 106 2.27 0.55 -14.47
N VAL A 107 1.87 -0.56 -15.07
CA VAL A 107 2.39 -1.12 -16.30
C VAL A 107 1.25 -1.07 -17.34
N PRO A 108 1.13 0.05 -18.09
CA PRO A 108 0.02 0.26 -19.01
C PRO A 108 0.14 -0.59 -20.27
N PHE A 109 -1.02 -0.96 -20.80
CA PHE A 109 -1.18 -1.64 -22.08
C PHE A 109 -1.64 -0.64 -23.15
N MET A 110 -0.91 -0.55 -24.25
CA MET A 110 -1.20 0.37 -25.35
C MET A 110 -2.01 -0.35 -26.43
N LYS A 111 -3.32 -0.10 -26.46
CA LYS A 111 -4.24 -0.73 -27.43
C LYS A 111 -3.84 -0.52 -28.90
N SER A 112 -3.26 0.65 -29.23
CA SER A 112 -2.88 0.99 -30.60
C SER A 112 -1.69 0.19 -31.12
N SER A 113 -0.82 -0.31 -30.24
CA SER A 113 0.38 -1.08 -30.58
C SER A 113 0.36 -2.51 -30.05
N ASP A 114 -0.74 -2.92 -29.41
CA ASP A 114 -0.90 -4.22 -28.74
C ASP A 114 0.29 -4.60 -27.82
N GLU A 115 0.82 -3.61 -27.09
CA GLU A 115 2.07 -3.77 -26.33
C GLU A 115 1.98 -3.19 -24.92
N ILE A 116 2.54 -3.93 -23.97
CA ILE A 116 2.76 -3.48 -22.59
C ILE A 116 3.99 -2.56 -22.53
N LYS A 117 3.89 -1.43 -21.83
CA LYS A 117 5.00 -0.48 -21.67
C LYS A 117 5.57 -0.51 -20.25
N THR A 118 6.82 -0.93 -20.13
CA THR A 118 7.55 -1.00 -18.85
C THR A 118 8.21 0.32 -18.44
N LYS A 119 8.34 1.28 -19.37
CA LYS A 119 9.02 2.58 -19.13
C LYS A 119 8.46 3.35 -17.92
N PRO A 120 7.13 3.48 -17.72
CA PRO A 120 6.59 4.19 -16.56
C PRO A 120 7.09 3.61 -15.23
N THR A 121 7.16 2.28 -15.12
CA THR A 121 7.72 1.59 -13.93
C THR A 121 9.20 1.92 -13.75
N GLN A 122 9.99 1.92 -14.83
CA GLN A 122 11.43 2.24 -14.78
C GLN A 122 11.68 3.68 -14.31
N HIS A 123 10.91 4.64 -14.82
CA HIS A 123 11.00 6.04 -14.41
C HIS A 123 10.56 6.24 -12.97
N SER A 124 9.46 5.59 -12.56
CA SER A 124 8.98 5.67 -11.18
C SER A 124 9.99 5.11 -10.17
N VAL A 125 10.63 3.97 -10.47
CA VAL A 125 11.71 3.44 -9.62
C VAL A 125 12.95 4.31 -9.66
N LYS A 126 13.29 4.94 -10.80
CA LYS A 126 14.37 5.92 -10.87
C LYS A 126 14.11 7.11 -9.95
N GLU A 127 12.87 7.60 -9.91
CA GLU A 127 12.46 8.70 -9.03
C GLU A 127 12.53 8.31 -7.55
N LEU A 128 12.05 7.11 -7.20
CA LEU A 128 12.19 6.61 -5.83
C LEU A 128 13.66 6.47 -5.40
N ARG A 129 14.55 6.07 -6.32
CA ARG A 129 15.99 5.97 -6.06
C ARG A 129 16.68 7.33 -5.99
N SER A 130 16.19 8.35 -6.68
CA SER A 130 16.80 9.69 -6.68
C SER A 130 16.78 10.30 -5.27
N ILE A 131 15.74 9.97 -4.49
CA ILE A 131 15.60 10.36 -3.08
C ILE A 131 16.25 9.36 -2.11
N GLY A 132 16.99 8.37 -2.61
CA GLY A 132 17.78 7.44 -1.79
C GLY A 132 17.01 6.23 -1.25
N ILE A 133 15.85 5.88 -1.82
CA ILE A 133 15.09 4.66 -1.49
C ILE A 133 15.26 3.65 -2.62
N GLN A 134 15.87 2.50 -2.32
CA GLN A 134 15.87 1.35 -3.23
C GLN A 134 14.67 0.47 -2.88
N PRO A 135 13.72 0.24 -3.80
CA PRO A 135 12.66 -0.73 -3.56
C PRO A 135 13.25 -2.14 -3.48
N ASP A 136 12.75 -2.92 -2.53
CA ASP A 136 13.09 -4.33 -2.38
C ASP A 136 12.16 -5.21 -3.23
N ILE A 137 10.89 -4.78 -3.37
CA ILE A 137 9.85 -5.41 -4.19
C ILE A 137 9.19 -4.34 -5.06
N VAL A 138 8.93 -4.67 -6.32
CA VAL A 138 8.16 -3.83 -7.24
C VAL A 138 6.87 -4.57 -7.59
N ILE A 139 5.72 -3.99 -7.24
CA ILE A 139 4.41 -4.48 -7.64
C ILE A 139 4.01 -3.78 -8.93
N CYS A 140 3.83 -4.55 -10.00
CA CYS A 140 3.47 -4.09 -11.32
C CYS A 140 1.97 -4.30 -11.56
N ARG A 141 1.18 -3.24 -11.39
CA ARG A 141 -0.25 -3.26 -11.70
C ARG A 141 -0.48 -3.19 -13.20
N SER A 142 -1.28 -4.10 -13.73
CA SER A 142 -1.63 -4.12 -15.16
C SER A 142 -3.05 -4.63 -15.39
N GLN A 143 -3.61 -4.32 -16.56
CA GLN A 143 -4.92 -4.84 -17.00
C GLN A 143 -4.83 -6.25 -17.56
N GLN A 144 -3.64 -6.64 -18.02
CA GLN A 144 -3.37 -7.92 -18.66
C GLN A 144 -2.11 -8.55 -18.09
N SER A 145 -1.90 -9.83 -18.38
CA SER A 145 -0.73 -10.50 -17.84
C SER A 145 0.58 -9.99 -18.46
N ILE A 146 1.61 -9.84 -17.62
CA ILE A 146 2.91 -9.32 -18.00
C ILE A 146 3.82 -10.48 -18.37
N GLN A 147 4.18 -10.57 -19.65
CA GLN A 147 5.12 -11.58 -20.13
C GLN A 147 6.45 -11.56 -19.36
N ILE A 148 7.04 -12.75 -19.19
CA ILE A 148 8.28 -12.93 -18.41
C ILE A 148 9.44 -12.05 -18.92
N GLU A 149 9.52 -11.79 -20.22
CA GLU A 149 10.54 -10.92 -20.81
C GLU A 149 10.43 -9.48 -20.32
N GLN A 150 9.20 -8.96 -20.22
CA GLN A 150 8.96 -7.62 -19.69
C GLN A 150 9.27 -7.56 -18.19
N ARG A 151 8.96 -8.61 -17.43
CA ARG A 151 9.36 -8.71 -16.01
C ARG A 151 10.88 -8.75 -15.84
N LYS A 152 11.61 -9.51 -16.68
CA LYS A 152 13.08 -9.53 -16.72
C LYS A 152 13.66 -8.15 -17.04
N LYS A 153 13.03 -7.43 -17.97
CA LYS A 153 13.39 -6.06 -18.30
C LYS A 153 13.21 -5.13 -17.09
N ILE A 154 12.07 -5.20 -16.41
CA ILE A 154 11.82 -4.43 -15.18
C ILE A 154 12.87 -4.75 -14.12
N SER A 155 13.12 -6.04 -13.86
CA SER A 155 14.15 -6.52 -12.92
C SER A 155 15.52 -5.90 -13.20
N LEU A 156 15.98 -5.96 -14.46
CA LEU A 156 17.25 -5.40 -14.89
C LEU A 156 17.33 -3.89 -14.68
N PHE A 157 16.35 -3.12 -15.18
CA PHE A 157 16.38 -1.66 -15.12
C PHE A 157 16.14 -1.09 -13.70
N CYS A 158 15.36 -1.79 -12.89
CA CYS A 158 15.03 -1.38 -11.52
C CYS A 158 16.05 -1.89 -10.49
N ASN A 159 16.98 -2.77 -10.90
CA ASN A 159 17.95 -3.43 -10.02
C ASN A 159 17.27 -4.18 -8.87
N VAL A 160 16.25 -4.97 -9.20
CA VAL A 160 15.46 -5.77 -8.25
C VAL A 160 15.43 -7.22 -8.75
N PRO A 161 15.60 -8.24 -7.90
CA PRO A 161 15.52 -9.64 -8.32
C PRO A 161 14.22 -9.93 -9.07
N ILE A 162 14.26 -10.81 -10.06
CA ILE A 162 13.08 -11.14 -10.88
C ILE A 162 11.94 -11.70 -10.03
N GLU A 163 12.26 -12.42 -8.95
CA GLU A 163 11.27 -12.97 -8.03
C GLU A 163 10.57 -11.89 -7.20
N ASN A 164 11.14 -10.69 -7.13
CA ASN A 164 10.62 -9.52 -6.42
C ASN A 164 9.93 -8.53 -7.38
N VAL A 165 9.85 -8.84 -8.68
CA VAL A 165 8.98 -8.14 -9.64
C VAL A 165 7.65 -8.90 -9.66
N ILE A 166 6.70 -8.40 -8.86
CA ILE A 166 5.41 -9.05 -8.59
C ILE A 166 4.36 -8.45 -9.51
N GLU A 167 3.68 -9.29 -10.26
CA GLU A 167 2.60 -8.84 -11.13
C GLU A 167 1.28 -8.75 -10.35
N THR A 168 0.45 -7.76 -10.66
CA THR A 168 -0.94 -7.72 -10.20
C THR A 168 -1.85 -7.33 -11.33
N VAL A 169 -2.49 -8.33 -11.93
CA VAL A 169 -3.54 -8.13 -12.93
C VAL A 169 -4.81 -7.66 -12.23
N ASP A 170 -5.56 -6.75 -12.87
CA ASP A 170 -6.87 -6.32 -12.37
C ASP A 170 -7.77 -7.53 -12.08
N VAL A 171 -8.24 -7.60 -10.83
CA VAL A 171 -9.11 -8.68 -10.35
C VAL A 171 -10.58 -8.28 -10.50
N ARG A 172 -11.47 -9.28 -10.60
CA ARG A 172 -12.91 -9.06 -10.77
C ARG A 172 -13.58 -8.59 -9.49
N THR A 173 -13.02 -9.00 -8.35
CA THR A 173 -13.45 -8.58 -7.03
C THR A 173 -12.25 -8.42 -6.11
N ILE A 174 -12.32 -7.49 -5.16
CA ILE A 174 -11.24 -7.23 -4.19
C ILE A 174 -10.86 -8.48 -3.37
N TYR A 175 -11.79 -9.42 -3.19
CA TYR A 175 -11.54 -10.67 -2.46
C TYR A 175 -10.64 -11.66 -3.22
N GLU A 176 -10.41 -11.45 -4.52
CA GLU A 176 -9.41 -12.20 -5.30
C GLU A 176 -7.98 -11.70 -5.05
N ALA A 177 -7.80 -10.47 -4.56
CA ALA A 177 -6.47 -9.87 -4.41
C ALA A 177 -5.53 -10.71 -3.52
N PRO A 178 -5.94 -11.24 -2.34
CA PRO A 178 -5.08 -12.11 -1.54
C PRO A 178 -4.65 -13.39 -2.27
N ILE A 179 -5.54 -13.96 -3.09
CA ILE A 179 -5.24 -15.16 -3.90
C ILE A 179 -4.24 -14.81 -5.01
N SER A 180 -4.46 -13.67 -5.69
CA SER A 180 -3.57 -13.16 -6.74
C SER A 180 -2.15 -12.95 -6.22
N PHE A 181 -1.99 -12.22 -5.10
CA PHE A 181 -0.68 -11.98 -4.49
C PHE A 181 -0.01 -13.26 -3.98
N TYR A 182 -0.78 -14.22 -3.48
CA TYR A 182 -0.24 -15.52 -3.07
C TYR A 182 0.29 -16.33 -4.26
N ASN A 183 -0.43 -16.34 -5.38
CA ASN A 183 0.00 -17.04 -6.60
C ASN A 183 1.31 -16.45 -7.15
N GLU A 184 1.47 -15.12 -7.04
CA GLU A 184 2.71 -14.42 -7.38
C GLU A 184 3.78 -14.46 -6.28
N LYS A 185 3.53 -15.17 -5.17
CA LYS A 185 4.49 -15.45 -4.10
C LYS A 185 4.98 -14.21 -3.35
N LEU A 186 4.17 -13.15 -3.28
CA LEU A 186 4.52 -11.92 -2.55
C LEU A 186 4.84 -12.21 -1.08
N ASP A 187 3.98 -12.99 -0.42
CA ASP A 187 4.13 -13.43 0.97
C ASP A 187 5.47 -14.14 1.20
N LYS A 188 5.86 -15.02 0.27
CA LYS A 188 7.14 -15.73 0.31
C LYS A 188 8.33 -14.79 0.20
N GLN A 189 8.27 -13.77 -0.67
CA GLN A 189 9.37 -12.80 -0.79
C GLN A 189 9.50 -11.93 0.44
N VAL A 190 8.38 -11.47 1.01
CA VAL A 190 8.37 -10.70 2.27
C VAL A 190 9.02 -11.53 3.38
N LEU A 191 8.59 -12.77 3.59
CA LEU A 191 9.19 -13.64 4.62
C LEU A 191 10.67 -13.94 4.37
N LYS A 192 11.06 -14.16 3.10
CA LYS A 192 12.45 -14.38 2.71
C LYS A 192 13.32 -13.17 3.03
N TYR A 193 12.84 -11.96 2.76
CA TYR A 193 13.54 -10.71 3.05
C TYR A 193 13.89 -10.58 4.53
N PHE A 194 12.90 -10.77 5.40
CA PHE A 194 13.07 -10.72 6.85
C PHE A 194 13.71 -11.98 7.45
N LYS A 195 14.08 -12.96 6.61
CA LYS A 195 14.64 -14.26 7.03
C LYS A 195 13.75 -15.01 8.02
N LEU A 196 12.43 -14.87 7.86
CA LEU A 196 11.44 -15.50 8.72
C LEU A 196 10.95 -16.82 8.11
N LYS A 197 10.79 -17.83 8.97
CA LYS A 197 10.17 -19.11 8.58
C LYS A 197 8.66 -19.04 8.84
N PRO A 198 7.80 -19.44 7.89
CA PRO A 198 6.37 -19.46 8.11
C PRO A 198 6.04 -20.45 9.23
N LYS A 199 5.34 -19.98 10.27
CA LYS A 199 4.92 -20.83 11.41
C LYS A 199 3.76 -21.77 11.03
N LYS A 200 2.96 -21.41 10.02
CA LYS A 200 1.79 -22.15 9.54
C LYS A 200 1.72 -22.10 8.02
N LYS A 201 1.08 -23.11 7.41
CA LYS A 201 0.71 -23.06 5.99
C LYS A 201 -0.38 -21.99 5.79
N VAL A 202 -0.27 -21.22 4.72
CA VAL A 202 -1.26 -20.20 4.35
C VAL A 202 -2.58 -20.88 4.01
N ASN A 203 -3.67 -20.41 4.62
CA ASN A 203 -5.02 -20.91 4.36
C ASN A 203 -5.81 -19.92 3.50
N LEU A 204 -5.96 -20.22 2.22
CA LEU A 204 -6.75 -19.41 1.28
C LEU A 204 -8.21 -19.86 1.17
N LEU A 205 -8.65 -20.89 1.90
CA LEU A 205 -10.03 -21.39 1.81
C LEU A 205 -11.09 -20.32 2.07
N PRO A 206 -10.95 -19.42 3.08
CA PRO A 206 -11.92 -18.35 3.31
C PRO A 206 -12.09 -17.43 2.08
N TRP A 207 -10.97 -17.00 1.49
CA TRP A 207 -10.97 -16.15 0.31
C TRP A 207 -11.58 -16.85 -0.89
N LYS A 208 -11.19 -18.10 -1.15
CA LYS A 208 -11.76 -18.91 -2.24
C LYS A 208 -13.27 -19.08 -2.09
N LYS A 209 -13.77 -19.28 -0.86
CA LYS A 209 -15.21 -19.40 -0.58
C LYS A 209 -15.94 -18.09 -0.91
N ILE A 210 -15.45 -16.96 -0.41
CA ILE A 210 -16.06 -15.64 -0.65
C ILE A 210 -16.06 -15.30 -2.13
N THR A 211 -14.91 -15.44 -2.81
CA THR A 211 -14.81 -15.21 -4.26
C THR A 211 -15.80 -16.07 -5.05
N ASN A 212 -15.94 -17.34 -4.69
CA ASN A 212 -16.86 -18.25 -5.37
C ASN A 212 -18.32 -17.84 -5.19
N ILE A 213 -18.71 -17.37 -4.00
CA ILE A 213 -20.06 -16.86 -3.75
C ILE A 213 -20.29 -15.60 -4.61
N VAL A 214 -19.45 -14.58 -4.45
CA VAL A 214 -19.58 -13.28 -5.13
C VAL A 214 -19.68 -13.43 -6.65
N LEU A 215 -18.88 -14.32 -7.25
CA LEU A 215 -18.82 -14.47 -8.70
C LEU A 215 -19.88 -15.41 -9.29
N ARG A 216 -20.56 -16.23 -8.47
CA ARG A 216 -21.53 -17.22 -8.96
C ARG A 216 -22.96 -16.97 -8.51
N THR A 217 -23.21 -15.88 -7.79
CA THR A 217 -24.57 -15.48 -7.39
C THR A 217 -25.45 -15.27 -8.63
N LYS A 218 -26.60 -15.94 -8.67
CA LYS A 218 -27.59 -15.83 -9.77
C LYS A 218 -28.84 -15.02 -9.38
N LYS A 219 -28.98 -14.68 -8.10
CA LYS A 219 -30.12 -13.95 -7.57
C LYS A 219 -29.74 -12.49 -7.41
N GLU A 220 -30.62 -11.60 -7.83
CA GLU A 220 -30.43 -10.16 -7.72
C GLU A 220 -31.53 -9.58 -6.82
N VAL A 221 -31.14 -8.61 -5.99
CA VAL A 221 -32.06 -7.84 -5.16
C VAL A 221 -31.73 -6.37 -5.36
N ASN A 222 -32.74 -5.57 -5.68
CA ASN A 222 -32.59 -4.14 -5.85
C ASN A 222 -32.79 -3.43 -4.52
N ILE A 223 -31.74 -2.77 -4.03
CA ILE A 223 -31.76 -1.97 -2.80
C ILE A 223 -31.54 -0.51 -3.20
N ALA A 224 -32.54 0.34 -2.97
CA ALA A 224 -32.43 1.77 -3.23
C ALA A 224 -31.79 2.49 -2.03
N ILE A 225 -30.74 3.26 -2.28
CA ILE A 225 -30.05 4.07 -1.27
C ILE A 225 -30.30 5.54 -1.58
N ILE A 226 -30.94 6.25 -0.65
CA ILE A 226 -31.19 7.69 -0.77
C ILE A 226 -29.96 8.43 -0.26
N GLY A 227 -29.08 8.83 -1.19
CA GLY A 227 -27.85 9.57 -0.90
C GLY A 227 -27.93 11.05 -1.29
N LYS A 228 -27.11 11.89 -0.64
CA LYS A 228 -26.94 13.31 -0.98
C LYS A 228 -26.04 13.50 -2.21
N TYR A 229 -25.01 12.66 -2.36
CA TYR A 229 -24.02 12.74 -3.45
C TYR A 229 -23.81 11.36 -4.11
N VAL A 230 -24.82 10.86 -4.81
CA VAL A 230 -24.79 9.50 -5.39
C VAL A 230 -23.76 9.30 -6.51
N ASN A 231 -23.27 10.39 -7.12
CA ASN A 231 -22.24 10.31 -8.17
C ASN A 231 -20.84 10.01 -7.64
N LEU A 232 -20.61 10.22 -6.33
CA LEU A 232 -19.31 10.00 -5.70
C LEU A 232 -19.33 8.63 -5.01
N LYS A 233 -19.01 7.57 -5.76
CA LYS A 233 -19.04 6.17 -5.27
C LYS A 233 -18.25 5.98 -3.96
N ASP A 234 -17.17 6.73 -3.78
CA ASP A 234 -16.34 6.64 -2.57
C ASP A 234 -17.07 7.12 -1.30
N ALA A 235 -18.05 8.02 -1.42
CA ALA A 235 -18.79 8.56 -0.28
C ALA A 235 -19.62 7.47 0.43
N TYR A 236 -20.02 6.43 -0.30
CA TYR A 236 -20.86 5.34 0.20
C TYR A 236 -20.13 3.99 0.24
N LYS A 237 -18.81 3.98 0.02
CA LYS A 237 -18.04 2.74 -0.14
C LYS A 237 -18.22 1.75 1.00
N SER A 238 -18.19 2.20 2.25
CA SER A 238 -18.39 1.30 3.40
C SER A 238 -19.81 0.73 3.48
N LEU A 239 -20.82 1.50 3.05
CA LEU A 239 -22.21 1.04 2.99
C LEU A 239 -22.37 -0.01 1.89
N ASP A 240 -21.80 0.25 0.72
CA ASP A 240 -21.80 -0.71 -0.41
C ASP A 240 -21.15 -2.03 0.00
N GLU A 241 -19.98 -1.99 0.64
CA GLU A 241 -19.29 -3.20 1.13
C GLU A 241 -20.10 -3.93 2.21
N ALA A 242 -20.77 -3.22 3.11
CA ALA A 242 -21.63 -3.84 4.12
C ALA A 242 -22.84 -4.56 3.50
N LEU A 243 -23.46 -3.96 2.49
CA LEU A 243 -24.56 -4.59 1.73
C LEU A 243 -24.07 -5.81 0.95
N ILE A 244 -22.89 -5.72 0.31
CA ILE A 244 -22.26 -6.86 -0.38
C ILE A 244 -22.00 -8.00 0.61
N HIS A 245 -21.45 -7.70 1.79
CA HIS A 245 -21.21 -8.72 2.84
C HIS A 245 -22.52 -9.34 3.35
N GLY A 246 -23.57 -8.54 3.55
CA GLY A 246 -24.90 -9.04 3.90
C GLY A 246 -25.46 -9.96 2.81
N GLY A 247 -25.27 -9.59 1.54
CA GLY A 247 -25.67 -10.41 0.39
C GLY A 247 -24.89 -11.72 0.28
N ILE A 248 -23.59 -11.73 0.59
CA ILE A 248 -22.75 -12.96 0.56
C ILE A 248 -23.25 -14.03 1.55
N ASN A 249 -23.88 -13.61 2.66
CA ASN A 249 -24.38 -14.52 3.68
C ASN A 249 -25.77 -15.12 3.36
N ASN A 250 -26.53 -14.53 2.42
CA ASN A 250 -27.92 -14.91 2.10
C ASN A 250 -28.03 -15.61 0.73
#